data_AF-A0A2J8PFY6-F1
#
_entry.id   AF-A0A2J8PFY6-F1
#
_cell.length_a   1.000
_cell.length_b   1.000
_cell.length_c   1.000
_cell.angle_alpha   90.00
_cell.angle_beta   90.00
_cell.angle_gamma   90.00
#
_symmetry.space_group_name_H-M   'P 1'
#
loop_
_entity.id
_entity.type
_entity.pdbx_description
1 polymer ?
#
loop_
_entity_poly.entity_id
_entity_poly.type
_entity_poly.pdbx_seq_one_letter_code
_entity_poly.pdbx_strand_id
1 'polypeptide(L)'
;MASIWVGHRGTVRDYPDFSPSVDAEAIQKAIKGIGTDEKMLISILTERSNAQRQLIVKEYQAAYGKELKDDLKGDLSGHFEHLMVALVTPPAVFDAKQLKKSMKGAGTNEDALIEILTTRTSRQMKEISQAYYT
;
A
#
# COMPACT_ATOMS: atom_id res chain seq x y z
N MET A 1 -4.98 4.91 -20.77
CA MET A 1 -3.55 5.28 -20.70
C MET A 1 -2.84 4.33 -19.76
N ALA A 2 -1.60 3.93 -20.06
CA ALA A 2 -0.81 3.11 -19.14
C ALA A 2 -0.56 3.88 -17.82
N SER A 3 -0.56 3.18 -16.69
CA SER A 3 -0.24 3.76 -15.39
C SER A 3 1.20 4.27 -15.40
N ILE A 4 1.43 5.48 -14.87
CA ILE A 4 2.80 6.03 -14.71
C ILE A 4 3.58 5.34 -13.58
N TRP A 5 2.90 4.50 -12.79
CA TRP A 5 3.47 3.75 -11.67
C TRP A 5 3.73 2.28 -11.99
N VAL A 6 3.45 1.83 -13.21
CA VAL A 6 3.66 0.45 -13.65
C VAL A 6 4.68 0.45 -14.78
N GLY A 7 5.81 -0.22 -14.56
CA GLY A 7 6.85 -0.43 -15.56
C GLY A 7 6.81 -1.84 -16.16
N HIS A 8 7.66 -2.08 -17.16
CA HIS A 8 7.69 -3.34 -17.92
C HIS A 8 8.40 -4.51 -17.21
N ARG A 9 9.10 -4.24 -16.10
CA ARG A 9 10.01 -5.20 -15.44
C ARG A 9 9.65 -5.45 -13.96
N GLY A 10 8.40 -5.14 -13.57
CA GLY A 10 7.91 -5.40 -12.22
C GLY A 10 7.81 -6.90 -11.90
N THR A 11 8.05 -7.27 -10.64
CA THR A 11 7.94 -8.65 -10.16
C THR A 11 6.51 -9.03 -9.76
N VAL A 12 5.73 -8.06 -9.28
CA VAL A 12 4.30 -8.20 -9.03
C VAL A 12 3.52 -7.67 -10.23
N ARG A 13 2.57 -8.47 -10.71
CA ARG A 13 1.69 -8.17 -11.85
C ARG A 13 0.23 -8.37 -11.42
N ASP A 14 -0.70 -8.03 -12.30
CA ASP A 14 -2.11 -8.30 -12.05
C ASP A 14 -2.33 -9.82 -11.90
N TYR A 15 -3.02 -10.20 -10.84
CA TYR A 15 -3.50 -11.56 -10.64
C TYR A 15 -4.69 -11.80 -11.58
N PRO A 16 -4.67 -12.83 -12.45
CA PRO A 16 -5.68 -13.00 -13.49
C PRO A 16 -7.08 -13.29 -12.95
N ASP A 17 -7.19 -14.13 -11.92
CA ASP A 17 -8.48 -14.56 -11.35
C ASP A 17 -8.91 -13.67 -10.16
N PHE A 18 -8.77 -12.35 -10.34
CA PHE A 18 -8.96 -11.39 -9.26
C PHE A 18 -10.44 -11.12 -8.97
N SER A 19 -10.84 -11.26 -7.71
CA SER A 19 -12.15 -10.87 -7.19
C SER A 19 -11.98 -10.03 -5.91
N PRO A 20 -12.27 -8.71 -5.95
CA PRO A 20 -12.13 -7.84 -4.80
C PRO A 20 -12.92 -8.31 -3.58
N SER A 21 -14.14 -8.83 -3.79
CA SER A 21 -15.02 -9.25 -2.70
C SER A 21 -14.52 -10.51 -2.00
N VAL A 22 -14.01 -11.48 -2.76
CA VAL A 22 -13.40 -12.70 -2.22
C VAL A 22 -12.14 -12.36 -1.42
N ASP A 23 -11.27 -11.51 -1.96
CA ASP A 23 -10.05 -11.10 -1.27
C ASP A 23 -10.36 -10.27 -0.01
N ALA A 24 -11.31 -9.34 -0.08
CA ALA A 24 -11.73 -8.54 1.07
C ALA A 24 -12.32 -9.42 2.19
N GLU A 25 -13.14 -10.42 1.85
CA GLU A 25 -13.70 -11.37 2.82
C GLU A 25 -12.63 -12.25 3.46
N ALA A 26 -11.68 -12.75 2.67
CA ALA A 26 -10.57 -13.55 3.17
C ALA A 26 -9.67 -12.74 4.11
N ILE A 27 -9.37 -11.48 3.76
CA ILE A 27 -8.62 -10.57 4.65
C ILE A 27 -9.40 -10.30 5.94
N GLN A 28 -10.70 -9.99 5.85
CA GLN A 28 -11.51 -9.74 7.05
C GLN A 28 -11.53 -10.96 7.98
N LYS A 29 -11.62 -12.17 7.43
CA LYS A 29 -11.54 -13.42 8.22
C LYS A 29 -10.16 -13.59 8.85
N ALA A 30 -9.08 -13.25 8.14
CA ALA A 30 -7.71 -13.38 8.63
C ALA A 30 -7.41 -12.49 9.85
N ILE A 31 -8.09 -11.35 9.99
CA ILE A 31 -7.88 -10.38 11.09
C ILE A 31 -9.04 -10.37 12.11
N LYS A 32 -10.01 -11.27 11.98
CA LYS A 32 -11.18 -11.26 12.88
C LYS A 32 -10.93 -12.19 14.07
N GLY A 33 -10.92 -11.62 15.26
CA GLY A 33 -10.94 -12.37 16.51
C GLY A 33 -9.63 -12.26 17.26
N ILE A 34 -9.25 -13.30 17.98
CA ILE A 34 -7.99 -13.34 18.74
C ILE A 34 -6.91 -13.94 17.83
N GLY A 35 -5.84 -13.19 17.63
CA GLY A 35 -4.76 -13.55 16.72
C GLY A 35 -5.07 -13.20 15.27
N THR A 36 -4.08 -13.42 14.41
CA THR A 36 -4.12 -13.01 13.00
C THR A 36 -3.62 -14.16 12.14
N ASP A 37 -4.23 -14.41 10.98
CA ASP A 37 -3.69 -15.31 9.96
C ASP A 37 -2.77 -14.53 9.02
N GLU A 38 -1.51 -14.33 9.42
CA GLU A 38 -0.55 -13.56 8.63
C GLU A 38 -0.23 -14.24 7.29
N LYS A 39 -0.37 -15.57 7.20
CA LYS A 39 -0.13 -16.31 5.95
C LYS A 39 -1.17 -15.98 4.91
N MET A 40 -2.44 -15.85 5.30
CA MET A 40 -3.51 -15.40 4.41
C MET A 40 -3.30 -13.96 3.95
N LEU A 41 -2.84 -13.07 4.83
CA LEU A 41 -2.51 -11.70 4.45
C LEU A 41 -1.37 -11.64 3.44
N ILE A 42 -0.32 -12.44 3.64
CA ILE A 42 0.81 -12.54 2.71
C ILE A 42 0.35 -13.06 1.34
N SER A 43 -0.37 -14.18 1.31
CA SER A 43 -0.78 -14.81 0.03
C SER A 43 -1.65 -13.87 -0.81
N ILE A 44 -2.51 -13.06 -0.19
CA ILE A 44 -3.33 -12.11 -0.92
C ILE A 44 -2.52 -10.86 -1.27
N LEU A 45 -1.99 -10.14 -0.27
CA LEU A 45 -1.44 -8.80 -0.50
C LEU A 45 -0.16 -8.83 -1.34
N THR A 46 0.63 -9.90 -1.31
CA THR A 46 1.86 -9.98 -2.13
C THR A 46 1.63 -10.45 -3.56
N GLU A 47 0.51 -11.12 -3.83
CA GLU A 47 0.16 -11.67 -5.15
C GLU A 47 -0.79 -10.77 -5.96
N ARG A 48 -1.29 -9.67 -5.37
CA ARG A 48 -2.11 -8.67 -6.07
C ARG A 48 -1.30 -7.45 -6.45
N SER A 49 -1.55 -6.89 -7.62
CA SER A 49 -0.97 -5.60 -8.01
C SER A 49 -1.49 -4.48 -7.12
N ASN A 50 -0.78 -3.34 -7.05
CA ASN A 50 -1.25 -2.22 -6.23
C ASN A 50 -2.63 -1.70 -6.70
N ALA A 51 -2.90 -1.72 -8.01
CA ALA A 51 -4.21 -1.35 -8.55
C ALA A 51 -5.32 -2.29 -8.04
N GLN A 52 -5.07 -3.60 -8.04
CA GLN A 52 -5.99 -4.58 -7.45
C GLN A 52 -6.17 -4.38 -5.95
N ARG A 53 -5.09 -4.10 -5.21
CA ARG A 53 -5.18 -3.77 -3.77
C ARG A 53 -6.04 -2.55 -3.50
N GLN A 54 -6.04 -1.53 -4.36
CA GLN A 54 -6.94 -0.38 -4.21
C GLN A 54 -8.41 -0.78 -4.38
N LEU A 55 -8.70 -1.75 -5.26
CA LEU A 55 -10.04 -2.31 -5.42
C LEU A 55 -10.44 -3.13 -4.18
N ILE A 56 -9.53 -3.91 -3.61
CA ILE A 56 -9.75 -4.61 -2.33
C ILE A 56 -10.03 -3.61 -1.21
N VAL A 57 -9.22 -2.55 -1.06
CA VAL A 57 -9.41 -1.50 -0.03
C VAL A 57 -10.80 -0.88 -0.15
N LYS A 58 -11.23 -0.55 -1.37
CA LYS A 58 -12.57 0.01 -1.63
C LYS A 58 -13.67 -0.98 -1.26
N GLU A 59 -13.54 -2.23 -1.67
CA GLU A 59 -14.53 -3.28 -1.39
C GLU A 59 -14.62 -3.58 0.10
N TYR A 60 -13.48 -3.66 0.79
CA TYR A 60 -13.39 -3.86 2.23
C TYR A 60 -14.12 -2.75 3.01
N GLN A 61 -13.91 -1.48 2.61
CA GLN A 61 -14.64 -0.35 3.19
C GLN A 61 -16.14 -0.43 2.93
N ALA A 62 -16.55 -0.83 1.72
CA ALA A 62 -17.96 -0.96 1.37
C ALA A 62 -18.66 -2.09 2.14
N ALA A 63 -17.99 -3.24 2.31
CA ALA A 63 -18.55 -4.42 2.96
C ALA A 63 -18.55 -4.33 4.49
N TYR A 64 -17.51 -3.72 5.09
CA TYR A 64 -17.30 -3.75 6.55
C TYR A 64 -17.35 -2.39 7.22
N GLY A 65 -17.42 -1.29 6.46
CA GLY A 65 -17.46 0.07 7.00
C GLY A 65 -16.16 0.51 7.67
N LYS A 66 -15.04 -0.18 7.40
CA LYS A 66 -13.74 0.05 8.03
C LYS A 66 -12.64 0.28 7.00
N GLU A 67 -11.64 1.08 7.36
CA GLU A 67 -10.45 1.22 6.53
C GLU A 67 -9.53 0.00 6.71
N LEU A 68 -9.28 -0.74 5.63
CA LEU A 68 -8.39 -1.90 5.65
C LEU A 68 -7.01 -1.57 6.27
N LYS A 69 -6.46 -0.38 5.96
CA LYS A 69 -5.18 0.06 6.52
C LYS A 69 -5.20 0.13 8.05
N ASP A 70 -6.30 0.57 8.65
CA ASP A 70 -6.37 0.78 10.09
C ASP A 70 -6.59 -0.54 10.82
N ASP A 71 -7.39 -1.44 10.23
CA ASP A 71 -7.52 -2.82 10.69
C ASP A 71 -6.16 -3.56 10.63
N LEU A 72 -5.37 -3.40 9.54
CA LEU A 72 -4.02 -3.96 9.46
C LEU A 72 -3.07 -3.41 10.55
N LYS A 73 -3.22 -2.14 10.94
CA LYS A 73 -2.43 -1.55 12.03
C LYS A 73 -2.86 -2.00 13.42
N GLY A 74 -4.13 -2.37 13.58
CA GLY A 74 -4.66 -2.89 14.84
C GLY A 74 -4.20 -4.31 15.13
N ASP A 75 -4.05 -5.12 14.07
CA ASP A 75 -3.80 -6.56 14.17
C ASP A 75 -2.34 -6.97 13.94
N LEU A 76 -1.54 -6.13 13.29
CA LEU A 76 -0.14 -6.41 12.99
C LEU A 76 0.78 -5.53 13.81
N SER A 77 2.05 -5.94 13.91
CA SER A 77 3.09 -5.13 14.54
C SER A 77 4.43 -5.19 13.82
N GLY A 78 5.30 -4.23 14.15
CA GLY A 78 6.71 -4.22 13.74
C GLY A 78 6.91 -4.08 12.23
N HIS A 79 7.97 -4.71 11.70
CA HIS A 79 8.29 -4.61 10.27
C HIS A 79 7.23 -5.21 9.37
N PHE A 80 6.51 -6.23 9.84
CA PHE A 80 5.46 -6.88 9.08
C PHE A 80 4.27 -5.93 8.85
N GLU A 81 3.80 -5.24 9.90
CA GLU A 81 2.79 -4.19 9.81
C GLU A 81 3.21 -3.09 8.82
N HIS A 82 4.43 -2.57 8.97
CA HIS A 82 4.94 -1.51 8.11
C HIS A 82 4.91 -1.90 6.62
N LEU A 83 5.28 -3.15 6.30
CA LEU A 83 5.25 -3.65 4.94
C LEU A 83 3.83 -3.84 4.42
N MET A 84 2.94 -4.50 5.18
CA MET A 84 1.55 -4.74 4.74
C MET A 84 0.79 -3.43 4.50
N VAL A 85 0.97 -2.44 5.39
CA VAL A 85 0.40 -1.10 5.23
C VAL A 85 0.99 -0.38 4.01
N ALA A 86 2.29 -0.52 3.76
CA ALA A 86 2.93 0.04 2.57
C ALA A 86 2.34 -0.56 1.28
N LEU A 87 2.13 -1.88 1.25
CA LEU A 87 1.63 -2.58 0.07
C LEU A 87 0.22 -2.12 -0.34
N VAL A 88 -0.66 -1.81 0.61
CA VAL A 88 -2.03 -1.32 0.34
C VAL A 88 -2.10 0.20 0.14
N THR A 89 -1.02 0.94 0.36
CA THR A 89 -0.99 2.39 0.14
C THR A 89 -0.82 2.71 -1.35
N PRO A 90 -1.57 3.67 -1.94
CA PRO A 90 -1.33 4.13 -3.30
C PRO A 90 0.12 4.64 -3.49
N PRO A 91 0.79 4.43 -4.63
CA PRO A 91 2.22 4.69 -4.77
C PRO A 91 2.61 6.16 -4.51
N ALA A 92 1.86 7.11 -5.07
CA ALA A 92 2.08 8.54 -4.84
C ALA A 92 1.95 8.92 -3.35
N VAL A 93 0.95 8.34 -2.66
CA VAL A 93 0.71 8.56 -1.23
C VAL A 93 1.80 7.92 -0.38
N PHE A 94 2.32 6.75 -0.80
CA PHE A 94 3.42 6.09 -0.12
C PHE A 94 4.69 6.95 -0.19
N ASP A 95 5.06 7.42 -1.38
CA ASP A 95 6.21 8.29 -1.59
C ASP A 95 6.06 9.61 -0.81
N ALA A 96 4.88 10.24 -0.85
CA ALA A 96 4.60 11.45 -0.06
C ALA A 96 4.79 11.21 1.45
N LYS A 97 4.34 10.05 1.97
CA LYS A 97 4.56 9.65 3.36
C LYS A 97 6.04 9.39 3.67
N GLN A 98 6.80 8.76 2.77
CA GLN A 98 8.24 8.54 2.96
C GLN A 98 9.01 9.86 2.95
N LEU A 99 8.69 10.78 2.04
CA LEU A 99 9.24 12.13 2.04
C LEU A 99 8.94 12.84 3.37
N LYS A 100 7.68 12.82 3.81
CA LYS A 100 7.31 13.42 5.10
C LYS A 100 8.07 12.80 6.27
N LYS A 101 8.22 11.46 6.27
CA LYS A 101 8.95 10.71 7.31
C LYS A 101 10.43 11.07 7.32
N SER A 102 11.07 11.23 6.16
CA SER A 102 12.49 11.58 6.03
C SER A 102 12.83 12.96 6.60
N MET A 103 11.87 13.89 6.62
CA MET A 103 12.04 15.26 7.14
C MET A 103 11.46 15.47 8.54
N LYS A 104 10.90 14.43 9.16
CA LYS A 104 10.19 14.57 10.44
C LYS A 104 11.17 14.51 11.62
N GLY A 105 11.16 15.53 12.47
CA GLY A 105 11.89 15.55 13.73
C GLY A 105 13.18 16.37 13.68
N ALA A 106 14.10 16.10 14.60
CA ALA A 106 15.42 16.74 14.61
C ALA A 106 16.38 15.95 13.73
N GLY A 107 16.84 16.56 12.65
CA GLY A 107 17.62 15.91 11.59
C GLY A 107 16.79 15.67 10.32
N THR A 108 17.43 15.12 9.31
CA THR A 108 16.81 14.77 8.03
C THR A 108 17.47 13.47 7.56
N ASN A 109 16.73 12.66 6.80
CA ASN A 109 17.28 11.51 6.10
C ASN A 109 17.49 11.91 4.64
N GLU A 110 18.67 12.45 4.35
CA GLU A 110 19.04 12.97 3.04
C GLU A 110 19.09 11.86 1.99
N ASP A 111 19.52 10.65 2.37
CA ASP A 111 19.60 9.51 1.46
C ASP A 111 18.21 9.15 0.90
N ALA A 112 17.19 9.10 1.76
CA ALA A 112 15.81 8.83 1.33
C ALA A 112 15.25 9.94 0.43
N LEU A 113 15.59 11.21 0.70
CA LEU A 113 15.21 12.33 -0.15
C LEU A 113 15.85 12.21 -1.53
N ILE A 114 17.17 11.98 -1.57
CA ILE A 114 17.93 11.83 -2.82
C ILE A 114 17.36 10.66 -3.62
N GLU A 115 17.14 9.51 -3.00
CA GLU A 115 16.58 8.33 -3.67
C GLU A 115 15.24 8.64 -4.34
N ILE A 116 14.27 9.17 -3.60
CA ILE A 116 12.91 9.41 -4.13
C ILE A 116 12.96 10.50 -5.21
N LEU A 117 13.64 11.62 -4.96
CA LEU A 117 13.63 12.77 -5.87
C LEU A 117 14.40 12.53 -7.17
N THR A 118 15.39 11.64 -7.17
CA THR A 118 16.21 11.37 -8.36
C THR A 118 15.71 10.19 -9.20
N THR A 119 14.95 9.26 -8.61
CA THR A 119 14.45 8.07 -9.31
C THR A 119 13.02 8.19 -9.83
N ARG A 120 12.24 9.16 -9.34
CA ARG A 120 10.87 9.41 -9.81
C ARG A 120 10.87 10.29 -11.05
N THR A 121 10.04 9.93 -12.02
CA THR A 121 9.83 10.74 -13.23
C THR A 121 9.08 12.03 -12.90
N SER A 122 9.15 13.03 -13.79
CA SER A 122 8.41 14.29 -13.61
C SER A 122 6.89 14.08 -13.48
N ARG A 123 6.33 13.05 -14.12
CA ARG A 123 4.90 12.70 -14.00
C ARG A 123 4.60 12.15 -12.60
N GLN A 124 5.43 11.25 -12.09
CA GLN A 124 5.29 10.71 -10.74
C GLN A 124 5.46 11.82 -9.70
N MET A 125 6.45 12.70 -9.86
CA MET A 125 6.66 13.84 -8.97
C MET A 125 5.45 14.75 -8.85
N LYS A 126 4.71 15.00 -9.94
CA LYS A 126 3.46 15.78 -9.90
C LYS A 126 2.38 15.08 -9.05
N GLU A 127 2.22 13.77 -9.18
CA GLU A 127 1.27 13.01 -8.38
C GLU A 127 1.69 12.92 -6.91
N ILE A 128 3.00 12.79 -6.63
CA ILE A 128 3.55 12.84 -5.26
C ILE A 128 3.27 14.21 -4.63
N SER A 129 3.52 15.30 -5.35
CA SER A 129 3.20 16.65 -4.86
C SER A 129 1.73 16.77 -4.51
N GLN A 130 0.83 16.35 -5.41
CA GLN A 130 -0.62 16.38 -5.14
C GLN A 130 -0.98 15.54 -3.89
N ALA A 131 -0.42 14.34 -3.77
CA ALA A 131 -0.65 13.46 -2.63
C ALA A 131 -0.06 13.99 -1.32
N TYR A 132 0.98 14.84 -1.37
CA TYR A 132 1.56 15.46 -0.18
C TYR A 132 0.70 16.61 0.36
N TYR A 133 -0.06 17.29 -0.51
CA TYR A 133 -0.97 18.37 -0.13
C TYR A 133 -2.35 17.89 0.34
N THR A 134 -2.71 16.63 0.06
CA THR A 134 -4.01 16.03 0.40
C THR A 134 -3.92 15.25 1.70
#